data_AF-A0A2V6T7S6-F1
#
_entry.id   AF-A0A2V6T7S6-F1
#
_cell.length_a   1.000
_cell.length_b   1.000
_cell.length_c   1.000
_cell.angle_alpha   90.00
_cell.angle_beta   90.00
_cell.angle_gamma   90.00
#
_symmetry.space_group_name_H-M   'P 1'
#
loop_
_entity.id
_entity.type
_entity.pdbx_description
1 polymer ?
#
loop_
_entity_poly.entity_id
_entity_poly.type
_entity_poly.pdbx_seq_one_letter_code
_entity_poly.pdbx_strand_id
1 'polypeptide(L)'
;MDREPGSPEGPARLGMIRVDQQRYGEAIPYLSLALARKGNLPEVRADLITALGERADDLEREGRVGEAERLRKAAAEVRAQGPVSTAGTRPGT
;
A
#
# COMPACT_ATOMS: atom_id res chain seq x y z
N MET A 1 24.17 4.68 16.16
CA MET A 1 23.09 4.26 15.25
C MET A 1 21.72 4.19 15.93
N ASP A 2 21.40 5.18 16.78
CA ASP A 2 20.39 6.20 16.47
C ASP A 2 19.06 5.65 15.89
N ARG A 3 18.26 5.08 16.79
CA ARG A 3 16.81 5.00 16.61
C ARG A 3 16.24 6.37 16.95
N GLU A 4 15.75 7.09 15.95
CA GLU A 4 14.86 8.24 16.16
C GLU A 4 13.40 7.79 16.03
N PRO A 5 12.69 7.48 17.14
CA PRO A 5 11.31 6.98 17.10
C PRO A 5 10.27 8.05 16.72
N GLY A 6 10.70 9.29 16.44
CA GLY A 6 9.84 10.42 16.09
C GLY A 6 9.77 10.75 14.59
N SER A 7 10.70 10.24 13.77
CA SER A 7 10.72 10.60 12.35
C SER A 7 9.53 10.01 11.60
N PRO A 8 8.92 10.74 10.64
CA PRO A 8 7.80 10.24 9.83
C PRO A 8 8.17 9.03 8.95
N GLU A 9 9.47 8.72 8.84
CA GLU A 9 10.00 7.47 8.29
C GLU A 9 9.67 6.24 9.14
N GLY A 10 9.38 6.38 10.45
CA GLY A 10 9.09 5.26 11.36
C GLY A 10 8.04 4.28 10.82
N PRO A 11 6.79 4.71 10.55
CA PRO A 11 5.77 3.83 9.97
C PRO A 11 6.10 3.38 8.53
N ALA A 12 6.73 4.24 7.71
CA ALA A 12 7.13 3.88 6.35
C ALA A 12 8.12 2.70 6.35
N ARG A 13 9.21 2.86 7.11
CA ARG A 13 10.30 1.90 7.28
C ARG A 13 9.83 0.63 7.97
N LEU A 14 8.93 0.71 8.96
CA LEU A 14 8.26 -0.46 9.52
C LEU A 14 7.45 -1.21 8.46
N GLY A 15 6.71 -0.51 7.61
CA GLY A 15 6.01 -1.07 6.46
C GLY A 15 6.94 -1.83 5.52
N MET A 16 8.00 -1.16 5.04
CA MET A 16 9.01 -1.75 4.13
C MET A 16 9.68 -3.01 4.74
N ILE A 17 10.05 -2.97 6.03
CA ILE A 17 10.60 -4.13 6.74
C ILE A 17 9.60 -5.30 6.84
N ARG A 18 8.29 -5.04 6.84
CA ARG A 18 7.27 -6.10 6.78
C ARG A 18 7.06 -6.63 5.37
N VAL A 19 7.26 -5.83 4.32
CA VAL A 19 7.30 -6.30 2.92
C VAL A 19 8.49 -7.25 2.72
N ASP A 20 9.68 -6.86 3.20
CA ASP A 20 10.90 -7.69 3.17
C ASP A 20 10.73 -9.04 3.92
N GLN A 21 10.01 -9.03 5.05
CA GLN A 21 9.63 -10.25 5.79
C GLN A 21 8.45 -11.02 5.16
N GLN A 22 7.97 -10.65 3.97
CA GLN A 22 6.77 -11.22 3.32
C GLN A 22 5.48 -11.15 4.18
N ARG A 23 5.44 -10.28 5.19
CA ARG A 23 4.31 -10.04 6.10
C ARG A 23 3.40 -8.94 5.55
N TYR A 24 3.01 -9.10 4.30
CA TYR A 24 2.29 -8.09 3.52
C TYR A 24 1.00 -7.61 4.19
N GLY A 25 0.25 -8.52 4.83
CA GLY A 25 -0.96 -8.21 5.60
C GLY A 25 -0.74 -7.19 6.72
N GLU A 26 0.44 -7.20 7.35
CA GLU A 26 0.83 -6.20 8.36
C GLU A 26 1.50 -4.97 7.75
N ALA A 27 2.18 -5.10 6.61
CA ALA A 27 2.80 -3.97 5.92
C ALA A 27 1.76 -2.92 5.48
N ILE A 28 0.63 -3.38 4.93
CA ILE A 28 -0.48 -2.56 4.40
C ILE A 28 -0.88 -1.39 5.34
N PRO A 29 -1.26 -1.61 6.62
CA PRO A 29 -1.66 -0.51 7.50
C PRO A 29 -0.51 0.46 7.84
N TYR A 30 0.74 -0.01 7.96
CA TYR A 30 1.88 0.88 8.22
C TYR A 30 2.22 1.76 7.02
N LEU A 31 2.22 1.18 5.81
CA LEU A 31 2.47 1.91 4.55
C LEU A 31 1.34 2.91 4.25
N SER A 32 0.09 2.50 4.46
CA SER A 32 -1.08 3.39 4.34
C SER A 32 -1.02 4.56 5.33
N LEU A 33 -0.68 4.30 6.61
CA LEU A 33 -0.47 5.35 7.62
C LEU A 33 0.68 6.29 7.26
N ALA A 34 1.76 5.78 6.67
CA ALA A 34 2.87 6.60 6.19
C ALA A 34 2.48 7.51 5.02
N LEU A 35 1.69 7.00 4.06
CA LEU A 35 1.11 7.81 2.99
C LEU A 35 0.12 8.84 3.54
N ALA A 36 -0.72 8.51 4.52
CA ALA A 36 -1.63 9.45 5.16
C ALA A 36 -0.89 10.58 5.91
N ARG A 37 0.30 10.30 6.47
CA ARG A 37 1.11 11.29 7.21
C ARG A 37 2.03 12.14 6.34
N LYS A 38 2.58 11.59 5.25
CA LYS A 38 3.56 12.31 4.39
C LYS A 38 3.09 12.57 2.95
N GLY A 39 1.93 12.05 2.54
CA GLY A 39 1.19 12.36 1.31
C GLY A 39 1.81 11.90 -0.01
N ASN A 40 3.13 11.95 -0.12
CA ASN A 40 3.84 11.96 -1.40
C ASN A 40 5.16 11.18 -1.33
N LEU A 41 5.08 9.91 -0.92
CA LEU A 41 6.21 8.98 -0.92
C LEU A 41 5.99 7.91 -2.00
N PRO A 42 6.64 8.02 -3.18
CA PRO A 42 6.42 7.08 -4.28
C PRO A 42 6.92 5.66 -3.94
N GLU A 43 7.97 5.53 -3.14
CA GLU A 43 8.50 4.25 -2.65
C GLU A 43 7.46 3.51 -1.80
N VAL A 44 6.98 4.15 -0.72
CA VAL A 44 5.93 3.62 0.17
C VAL A 44 4.65 3.26 -0.60
N ARG A 45 4.33 3.99 -1.67
CA ARG A 45 3.22 3.67 -2.58
C ARG A 45 3.49 2.41 -3.40
N ALA A 46 4.69 2.24 -3.94
CA ALA A 46 5.09 1.03 -4.66
C ALA A 46 5.09 -0.19 -3.72
N ASP A 47 5.67 -0.07 -2.52
CA ASP A 47 5.60 -1.09 -1.46
C ASP A 47 4.14 -1.46 -1.11
N LEU A 48 3.24 -0.48 -1.00
CA LEU A 48 1.83 -0.74 -0.67
C LEU A 48 1.11 -1.49 -1.79
N ILE A 49 1.36 -1.11 -3.05
CA ILE A 49 0.81 -1.82 -4.22
C ILE A 49 1.30 -3.26 -4.26
N THR A 50 2.60 -3.48 -4.02
CA THR A 50 3.20 -4.82 -3.95
C THR A 50 2.58 -5.63 -2.82
N ALA A 51 2.52 -5.10 -1.60
CA ALA A 51 1.94 -5.79 -0.45
C ALA A 51 0.46 -6.14 -0.63
N LEU A 52 -0.33 -5.26 -1.26
CA LEU A 52 -1.73 -5.54 -1.60
C LEU A 52 -1.86 -6.63 -2.67
N GLY A 53 -0.95 -6.66 -3.66
CA GLY A 53 -0.93 -7.68 -4.72
C GLY A 53 -0.53 -9.06 -4.20
N GLU A 54 0.57 -9.13 -3.44
CA GLU A 54 1.06 -10.38 -2.84
C GLU A 54 0.05 -10.95 -1.84
N ARG A 55 -0.53 -10.11 -0.98
CA ARG A 55 -1.59 -10.55 -0.05
C ARG A 55 -2.86 -10.97 -0.79
N ALA A 56 -3.12 -10.44 -1.98
CA ALA A 56 -4.21 -10.94 -2.81
C ALA A 56 -3.90 -12.35 -3.36
N ASP A 57 -2.68 -12.62 -3.85
CA ASP A 57 -2.30 -13.96 -4.31
C ASP A 57 -2.40 -15.00 -3.18
N ASP A 58 -1.87 -14.69 -1.99
CA ASP A 58 -2.07 -15.52 -0.78
C ASP A 58 -3.57 -15.80 -0.53
N LEU A 59 -4.42 -14.78 -0.60
CA LEU A 59 -5.86 -14.95 -0.41
C LEU A 59 -6.53 -15.76 -1.52
N GLU A 60 -6.07 -15.68 -2.77
CA GLU A 60 -6.54 -16.57 -3.86
C GLU A 60 -6.15 -18.03 -3.57
N ARG A 61 -4.93 -18.27 -3.05
CA ARG A 61 -4.46 -19.59 -2.62
C ARG A 61 -5.18 -20.13 -1.39
N GLU A 62 -5.58 -19.25 -0.46
CA GLU A 62 -6.47 -19.54 0.67
C GLU A 62 -7.93 -19.82 0.22
N GLY A 63 -8.27 -19.68 -1.08
CA GLY A 63 -9.63 -19.80 -1.61
C GLY A 63 -10.52 -18.59 -1.33
N ARG A 64 -9.98 -17.51 -0.77
CA ARG A 64 -10.66 -16.28 -0.35
C ARG A 64 -10.69 -15.24 -1.48
N VAL A 65 -11.02 -15.68 -2.70
CA VAL A 65 -11.00 -14.90 -3.96
C VAL A 65 -11.73 -13.54 -3.83
N GLY A 66 -12.87 -13.51 -3.15
CA GLY A 66 -13.65 -12.27 -2.94
C GLY A 66 -12.97 -11.21 -2.06
N GLU A 67 -11.97 -11.59 -1.25
CA GLU A 67 -11.15 -10.64 -0.49
C GLU A 67 -9.88 -10.26 -1.27
N ALA A 68 -9.30 -11.20 -2.02
CA ALA A 68 -8.21 -10.93 -2.96
C ALA A 68 -8.60 -9.88 -4.02
N GLU A 69 -9.79 -9.99 -4.62
CA GLU A 69 -10.32 -9.00 -5.57
C GLU A 69 -10.40 -7.59 -4.94
N ARG A 70 -10.77 -7.49 -3.66
CA ARG A 70 -10.83 -6.21 -2.95
C ARG A 70 -9.43 -5.62 -2.76
N LEU A 71 -8.44 -6.44 -2.40
CA LEU A 71 -7.05 -5.98 -2.30
C LEU A 71 -6.46 -5.56 -3.66
N ARG A 72 -6.73 -6.33 -4.73
CA ARG A 72 -6.34 -5.95 -6.11
C ARG A 72 -6.96 -4.61 -6.54
N LYS A 73 -8.24 -4.36 -6.19
CA LYS A 73 -8.91 -3.06 -6.44
C LYS A 73 -8.26 -1.94 -5.65
N ALA A 74 -8.02 -2.12 -4.35
CA ALA A 74 -7.32 -1.14 -3.52
C ALA A 74 -5.91 -0.82 -4.05
N ALA A 75 -5.15 -1.82 -4.53
CA ALA A 75 -3.85 -1.62 -5.15
C ALA A 75 -3.94 -0.77 -6.43
N ALA A 76 -4.96 -1.02 -7.26
CA ALA A 76 -5.21 -0.24 -8.47
C ALA A 76 -5.60 1.21 -8.14
N GLU A 77 -6.41 1.45 -7.11
CA GLU A 77 -6.76 2.79 -6.63
C GLU A 77 -5.55 3.55 -6.09
N VAL A 78 -4.71 2.90 -5.26
CA VAL A 78 -3.44 3.48 -4.76
C VAL A 78 -2.49 3.84 -5.90
N ARG A 79 -2.45 3.03 -6.96
CA ARG A 79 -1.71 3.31 -8.20
C ARG A 79 -2.31 4.46 -9.00
N ALA A 80 -3.64 4.56 -9.07
CA ALA A 80 -4.36 5.63 -9.77
C ALA A 80 -4.25 6.99 -9.05
N GLN A 81 -4.13 7.00 -7.72
CA GLN A 81 -3.78 8.18 -6.91
C GLN A 81 -2.30 8.59 -7.06
N GLY A 82 -1.65 8.15 -8.15
CA GLY A 82 -0.30 8.54 -8.57
C GLY A 82 -0.11 10.06 -8.71
N PRO A 83 1.14 10.55 -8.85
CA PRO A 83 1.41 11.97 -9.09
C PRO A 83 0.92 12.36 -10.49
N VAL A 84 -0.37 12.74 -10.56
CA VAL A 84 -1.14 13.15 -11.74
C VAL A 84 -1.08 12.21 -12.97
N SER A 85 -2.13 11.39 -13.11
CA SER A 85 -2.81 11.33 -14.40
C SER A 85 -4.26 11.76 -14.21
N THR A 86 -4.52 13.05 -14.45
CA THR A 86 -5.87 13.63 -14.53
C THR A 86 -6.55 13.14 -15.80
N ALA A 87 -7.04 11.90 -15.78
CA ALA A 87 -7.71 11.27 -16.90
C ALA A 87 -9.00 10.57 -16.45
N GLY A 88 -10.11 11.32 -16.48
CA GLY A 88 -11.41 10.73 -16.80
C GLY A 88 -12.28 10.16 -15.68
N THR A 89 -12.56 10.93 -14.62
CA THR A 89 -13.88 10.79 -13.95
C THR A 89 -14.48 12.17 -13.66
N ARG A 90 -15.14 12.73 -14.67
CA ARG A 90 -16.19 13.74 -14.47
C ARG A 90 -17.53 13.01 -14.55
N PRO A 91 -18.18 12.65 -13.43
CA PRO A 91 -19.57 12.23 -13.47
C PRO A 91 -20.39 13.49 -13.71
N GLY A 92 -21.11 13.56 -14.84
CA GLY A 92 -21.74 14.81 -15.26
C GLY A 92 -22.68 14.68 -16.45
N THR A 93 -23.77 13.93 -16.26
CA THR A 93 -25.16 14.25 -16.67
C THR A 93 -26.07 13.27 -15.94
#